data_AF-A0A522IF64-F1
#
_entry.id   AF-A0A522IF64-F1
#
_cell.length_a   1.000
_cell.length_b   1.000
_cell.length_c   1.000
_cell.angle_alpha   90.00
_cell.angle_beta   90.00
_cell.angle_gamma   90.00
#
_symmetry.space_group_name_H-M   'P 1'
#
loop_
_entity.id
_entity.type
_entity.pdbx_description
1 polymer ?
#
loop_
_entity_poly.entity_id
_entity_poly.type
_entity_poly.pdbx_seq_one_letter_code
_entity_poly.pdbx_strand_id
1 'polypeptide(L)' 'MHNDVAQNDIARIGNALRRVDPDANVSVDLASRSVVVESWLMPEEFLVAFADEDLNAKIINA' A
#
# COMPACT_ATOMS: atom_id res chain seq x y z
N MET A 1 22.33 2.56 -7.60
CA MET A 1 21.22 2.08 -8.46
C MET A 1 20.27 1.11 -7.75
N HIS A 2 20.37 0.86 -6.43
CA HIS A 2 19.44 -0.02 -5.71
C HIS A 2 18.25 0.73 -5.09
N ASN A 3 18.38 2.05 -4.87
CA ASN A 3 17.36 2.86 -4.21
C ASN A 3 16.22 3.28 -5.14
N ASP A 4 16.48 3.37 -6.45
CA ASP A 4 15.51 3.89 -7.42
C ASP A 4 14.35 2.92 -7.63
N VAL A 5 14.63 1.61 -7.59
CA VAL A 5 13.61 0.54 -7.66
C VAL A 5 12.74 0.56 -6.41
N ALA A 6 13.36 0.63 -5.23
CA ALA A 6 12.66 0.69 -3.96
C ALA A 6 11.74 1.92 -3.85
N GLN A 7 12.20 3.10 -4.30
CA GLN A 7 11.36 4.29 -4.31
C GLN A 7 10.21 4.20 -5.31
N ASN A 8 10.42 3.58 -6.46
CA ASN A 8 9.36 3.35 -7.43
C ASN A 8 8.27 2.42 -6.87
N ASP A 9 8.65 1.36 -6.16
CA ASP A 9 7.70 0.44 -5.52
C ASP A 9 6.88 1.14 -4.43
N ILE A 10 7.51 1.97 -3.59
CA ILE A 10 6.81 2.77 -2.57
C ILE A 10 5.79 3.70 -3.23
N ALA A 11 6.20 4.43 -4.29
CA ALA A 11 5.32 5.34 -5.00
C ALA A 11 4.16 4.60 -5.68
N ARG A 12 4.43 3.44 -6.29
CA ARG A 12 3.42 2.60 -6.95
C ARG A 12 2.36 2.13 -5.95
N ILE A 13 2.76 1.52 -4.84
CA ILE A 13 1.85 1.03 -3.79
C ILE A 13 1.08 2.21 -3.17
N GLY A 14 1.76 3.31 -2.83
CA GLY A 14 1.11 4.49 -2.25
C GLY A 14 0.05 5.09 -3.16
N ASN A 15 0.33 5.17 -4.47
CA ASN A 15 -0.64 5.68 -5.44
C ASN A 15 -1.83 4.74 -5.63
N ALA A 16 -1.61 3.42 -5.63
CA ALA A 16 -2.69 2.45 -5.73
C ALA A 16 -3.67 2.58 -4.55
N LEU A 17 -3.15 2.69 -3.33
CA LEU A 17 -3.98 2.83 -2.13
C LEU A 17 -4.73 4.17 -2.09
N ARG A 18 -4.10 5.25 -2.56
CA ARG A 18 -4.76 6.57 -2.69
C ARG A 18 -5.82 6.65 -3.78
N ARG A 19 -5.92 5.66 -4.68
CA ARG A 19 -7.07 5.55 -5.60
C ARG A 19 -8.32 5.06 -4.89
N VAL A 20 -8.17 4.30 -3.80
CA VAL A 20 -9.27 3.82 -2.98
C VAL A 20 -9.73 4.92 -2.02
N ASP A 21 -8.78 5.54 -1.31
CA ASP A 21 -9.02 6.70 -0.45
C ASP A 21 -7.96 7.80 -0.71
N PRO A 22 -8.32 8.89 -1.40
CA PRO A 22 -7.41 9.99 -1.69
C PRO A 22 -6.81 10.67 -0.45
N ASP A 23 -7.52 10.60 0.68
CA ASP A 23 -7.12 11.26 1.93
C ASP A 23 -6.36 10.30 2.88
N ALA A 24 -6.18 9.03 2.50
CA ALA A 24 -5.47 8.06 3.31
C ALA A 24 -3.98 8.42 3.50
N ASN A 25 -3.53 8.29 4.75
CA ASN A 25 -2.11 8.34 5.08
C ASN A 25 -1.51 6.94 4.91
N VAL A 26 -0.48 6.83 4.07
CA VAL A 26 0.11 5.54 3.69
C VAL A 26 1.60 5.56 4.03
N SER A 27 2.03 4.57 4.80
CA SER A 27 3.44 4.30 5.09
C SER A 27 3.81 2.90 4.59
N VAL A 28 4.82 2.81 3.74
CA VAL A 28 5.30 1.55 3.16
C VAL A 28 6.67 1.24 3.74
N ASP A 29 6.79 0.07 4.40
CA ASP A 29 8.06 -0.47 4.85
C ASP A 29 8.43 -1.69 3.99
N LEU A 30 9.37 -1.48 3.07
CA LEU A 30 9.87 -2.54 2.19
C LEU A 30 10.73 -3.58 2.93
N ALA A 31 11.37 -3.21 4.05
CA ALA A 31 12.23 -4.12 4.79
C ALA A 31 11.39 -5.19 5.50
N SER A 32 10.27 -4.79 6.09
CA SER A 32 9.31 -5.70 6.71
C SER A 32 8.21 -6.21 5.75
N ARG A 33 8.15 -5.67 4.52
CA ARG A 33 7.08 -5.90 3.54
C ARG A 33 5.69 -5.63 4.14
N SER A 34 5.58 -4.54 4.90
CA SER A 34 4.35 -4.11 5.53
C SER A 34 3.91 -2.76 5.01
N VAL A 35 2.60 -2.54 5.02
CA VAL A 35 2.00 -1.25 4.67
C VAL A 35 1.05 -0.88 5.81
N VAL A 36 1.17 0.35 6.28
CA VAL A 36 0.27 0.95 7.25
C VAL A 36 -0.58 1.95 6.50
N VAL A 37 -1.90 1.80 6.63
CA VAL A 37 -2.88 2.68 6.02
C VAL A 37 -3.73 3.26 7.16
N GLU A 38 -3.70 4.57 7.32
CA GLU A 38 -4.62 5.29 8.19
C GLU A 38 -5.71 5.89 7.30
N SER A 39 -6.92 5.33 7.41
CA SER A 39 -8.07 5.69 6.59
C SER A 39 -9.36 5.54 7.39
N TRP A 40 -10.43 6.18 6.94
CA TRP A 40 -11.78 5.97 7.47
C TRP A 40 -12.50 4.77 6.83
N LEU A 41 -11.92 4.23 5.77
CA LEU A 41 -12.43 3.06 5.06
C LEU A 41 -12.03 1.76 5.77
N MET A 42 -12.75 0.69 5.44
CA MET A 42 -12.45 -0.63 6.00
C MET A 42 -11.18 -1.21 5.35
N PRO A 43 -10.32 -1.93 6.11
CA PRO A 43 -9.08 -2.49 5.58
C PRO A 43 -9.27 -3.41 4.36
N GLU A 44 -10.41 -4.09 4.26
CA GLU A 44 -10.74 -4.97 3.14
C GLU A 44 -10.86 -4.22 1.80
N GLU A 45 -11.27 -2.95 1.80
CA GLU A 45 -11.40 -2.14 0.58
C GLU A 45 -10.04 -1.87 -0.07
N PHE A 46 -8.97 -1.89 0.72
CA PHE A 46 -7.60 -1.71 0.24
C PHE A 46 -6.99 -2.99 -0.35
N LEU A 47 -7.54 -4.18 -0.06
CA LEU A 47 -7.03 -5.43 -0.64
C LEU A 47 -7.13 -5.46 -2.16
N VAL A 48 -8.16 -4.81 -2.72
CA VAL A 48 -8.36 -4.69 -4.17
C VAL A 48 -7.19 -3.92 -4.82
N ALA A 49 -6.71 -2.84 -4.20
CA ALA A 49 -5.59 -2.07 -4.73
C ALA A 49 -4.28 -2.86 -4.77
N PHE A 50 -4.07 -3.81 -3.85
CA PHE A 50 -2.92 -4.72 -3.94
C PHE A 50 -3.09 -5.74 -5.08
N ALA A 51 -4.30 -6.30 -5.23
CA ALA A 51 -4.59 -7.25 -6.29
C ALA A 51 -4.43 -6.62 -7.69
N ASP A 52 -4.85 -5.36 -7.87
CA ASP A 52 -4.68 -4.59 -9.13
C ASP A 52 -3.21 -4.39 -9.49
N GLU A 53 -2.31 -4.46 -8.51
CA GLU A 53 -0.85 -4.32 -8.70
C GLU A 53 -0.13 -5.68 -8.77
N ASP A 54 -0.87 -6.79 -8.89
CA ASP A 54 -0.39 -8.18 -8.85
C ASP A 54 0.30 -8.54 -7.52
N LEU A 55 -0.11 -7.91 -6.42
CA LEU A 55 0.42 -8.14 -5.07
C LEU A 55 -0.57 -8.93 -4.22
N ASN A 56 -0.07 -9.98 -3.55
CA ASN A 56 -0.86 -10.74 -2.59
C ASN A 56 -0.70 -10.16 -1.18
N ALA A 57 -1.72 -9.44 -0.71
CA ALA A 57 -1.76 -8.81 0.60
C ALA A 57 -2.73 -9.52 1.55
N LYS A 58 -2.44 -9.41 2.85
CA LYS A 58 -3.34 -9.86 3.93
C LYS A 58 -3.36 -8.85 5.05
N ILE A 59 -4.50 -8.72 5.71
CA ILE A 59 -4.63 -7.88 6.90
C ILE A 59 -3.95 -8.61 8.07
N ILE A 60 -3.04 -7.90 8.73
CA ILE A 60 -2.31 -8.40 9.92
C ILE A 60 -2.77 -7.72 11.22
N ASN A 61 -3.39 -6.53 11.10
CA ASN A 61 -3.97 -5.75 12.19
C ASN A 61 -5.02 -4.81 11.59
N ALA A 62 -6.15 -4.59 12.27
CA ALA A 62 -7.28 -3.78 11.82
C ALA A 62 -7.90 -3.02 12.99
#